data_AF-A0A7Y8IQK4-F1
#
_entry.id   AF-A0A7Y8IQK4-F1
#
_cell.length_a   1.000
_cell.length_b   1.000
_cell.length_c   1.000
_cell.angle_alpha   90.00
_cell.angle_beta   90.00
_cell.angle_gamma   90.00
#
_symmetry.space_group_name_H-M   'P 1'
#
loop_
_entity.id
_entity.type
_entity.pdbx_description
1 polymer ?
#
loop_
_entity_poly.entity_id
_entity_poly.type
_entity_poly.pdbx_seq_one_letter_code
_entity_poly.pdbx_strand_id
1 'polypeptide(L)'
;AFRFRATRFRPEFGKHAGQVCQGVEWHVLDRRAAGALAVGLELLQYARALHPHDFAWREAPYEFVRDVPAIDLLTGSATARQAVLGEVSLAEVQQRWEQYCQEFAQERRPFLLYPEAS
;
A
#
# COMPACT_ATOMS: atom_id res chain seq x y z
N ALA A 1 16.82 -1.10 1.45
CA ALA A 1 15.73 -0.88 0.48
C ALA A 1 15.29 0.59 0.41
N PHE A 2 14.93 1.23 1.53
CA PHE A 2 14.45 2.61 1.56
C PHE A 2 15.28 3.52 2.46
N ARG A 3 15.25 4.82 2.18
CA ARG A 3 15.56 5.91 3.13
C ARG A 3 14.39 6.89 3.17
N PHE A 4 13.95 7.23 4.38
CA PHE A 4 12.86 8.17 4.60
C PHE A 4 13.40 9.56 4.94
N ARG A 5 12.76 10.60 4.42
CA ARG A 5 13.09 12.01 4.69
C ARG A 5 11.83 12.77 5.05
N ALA A 6 11.80 13.39 6.24
CA ALA A 6 10.73 14.31 6.59
C ALA A 6 10.71 15.51 5.64
N THR A 7 9.53 15.95 5.20
CA THR A 7 9.38 17.02 4.22
C THR A 7 8.14 17.87 4.46
N ARG A 8 8.13 19.06 3.85
CA ARG A 8 6.99 19.97 3.77
C ARG A 8 6.78 20.34 2.31
N PHE A 9 5.53 20.34 1.86
CA PHE A 9 5.18 20.63 0.47
C PHE A 9 3.80 21.26 0.39
N ARG A 10 3.52 21.98 -0.71
CA ARG A 10 2.22 22.60 -0.98
C ARG A 10 1.70 22.07 -2.32
N PRO A 11 0.71 21.15 -2.33
CA PRO A 11 0.14 20.64 -3.57
C PRO A 11 -0.51 21.75 -4.39
N GLU A 12 -0.39 21.69 -5.71
CA GLU A 12 -1.07 22.62 -6.63
C GLU A 12 -2.51 22.19 -6.96
N PHE A 13 -2.84 20.91 -6.77
CA PHE A 13 -4.17 20.36 -7.07
C PHE A 13 -4.58 19.24 -6.09
N GLY A 14 -5.85 18.83 -6.15
CA GLY A 14 -6.41 17.76 -5.33
C GLY A 14 -6.89 18.21 -3.95
N LYS A 15 -7.11 17.26 -3.04
CA LYS A 15 -7.77 17.47 -1.73
C LYS A 15 -7.07 18.46 -0.78
N HIS A 16 -5.77 18.70 -0.99
CA HIS A 16 -4.96 19.60 -0.16
C HIS A 16 -4.33 20.73 -1.00
N ALA A 17 -4.94 21.08 -2.14
CA ALA A 17 -4.45 22.15 -3.01
C ALA A 17 -4.27 23.47 -2.22
N GLY A 18 -3.11 24.11 -2.37
CA GLY A 18 -2.76 25.37 -1.69
C GLY A 18 -2.44 25.24 -0.19
N GLN A 19 -2.59 24.05 0.42
CA GLN A 19 -2.32 23.82 1.84
C GLN A 19 -0.88 23.33 2.04
N VAL A 20 -0.19 23.84 3.07
CA VAL A 20 1.13 23.30 3.46
C VAL A 20 0.93 21.98 4.17
N CYS A 21 1.33 20.89 3.53
CA CYS A 21 1.35 19.54 4.08
C CYS A 21 2.71 19.22 4.69
N GLN A 22 2.69 18.34 5.69
CA GLN A 22 3.88 17.68 6.23
C GLN A 22 3.80 16.20 5.85
N GLY A 23 4.93 15.57 5.57
CA GLY A 23 4.95 14.16 5.21
C GLY A 23 6.35 13.59 5.15
N VAL A 24 6.43 12.42 4.53
CA VAL A 24 7.68 11.67 4.36
C VAL A 24 7.89 11.43 2.88
N GLU A 25 9.07 11.80 2.39
CA GLU A 25 9.55 11.39 1.07
C GLU A 25 10.29 10.06 1.17
N TRP A 26 10.04 9.19 0.21
CA TRP A 26 10.57 7.84 0.17
C TRP A 26 11.64 7.76 -0.92
N HIS A 27 12.89 7.56 -0.51
CA HIS A 27 13.98 7.31 -1.44
C HIS A 27 14.20 5.80 -1.56
N VAL A 28 13.88 5.23 -2.73
CA VAL A 28 14.18 3.82 -3.04
C VAL A 28 15.67 3.70 -3.35
N LEU A 29 16.41 3.05 -2.44
CA LEU A 29 17.85 2.81 -2.57
C LEU A 29 18.16 1.52 -3.33
N ASP A 30 17.27 0.53 -3.24
CA ASP A 30 17.36 -0.73 -3.97
C ASP A 30 15.94 -1.18 -4.33
N ARG A 31 15.65 -1.26 -5.63
CA ARG A 31 14.34 -1.62 -6.16
C ARG A 31 14.01 -3.09 -6.00
N ARG A 32 15.00 -3.98 -6.06
CA ARG A 32 14.79 -5.43 -5.92
C ARG A 32 14.50 -5.80 -4.47
N ALA A 33 15.09 -5.07 -3.52
CA ALA A 33 14.79 -5.21 -2.10
C ALA A 33 13.59 -4.35 -1.64
N ALA A 34 13.02 -3.50 -2.50
CA ALA A 34 11.93 -2.60 -2.13
C ALA A 34 10.58 -3.34 -2.08
N GLY A 35 10.24 -3.88 -0.91
CA GLY A 35 8.90 -4.39 -0.58
C GLY A 35 7.86 -3.26 -0.43
N ALA A 36 7.62 -2.49 -1.50
CA ALA A 36 6.86 -1.24 -1.45
C ALA A 36 5.44 -1.40 -0.87
N LEU A 37 4.75 -2.49 -1.22
CA LEU A 37 3.41 -2.77 -0.71
C LEU A 37 3.42 -3.04 0.81
N ALA A 38 4.33 -3.90 1.27
CA ALA A 38 4.51 -4.20 2.69
C ALA A 38 4.81 -2.93 3.51
N VAL A 39 5.78 -2.13 3.05
CA VAL A 39 6.15 -0.86 3.67
C VAL A 39 4.98 0.14 3.67
N GLY A 40 4.17 0.17 2.61
CA GLY A 40 2.95 0.97 2.55
C GLY A 40 1.94 0.61 3.63
N LEU A 41 1.68 -0.67 3.84
CA LEU A 41 0.76 -1.14 4.89
C LEU A 41 1.31 -0.86 6.29
N GLU A 42 2.61 -1.02 6.52
CA GLU A 42 3.25 -0.63 7.77
C GLU A 42 3.09 0.87 8.03
N LEU A 43 3.29 1.71 7.01
CA LEU A 43 3.12 3.16 7.18
C LEU A 43 1.68 3.57 7.45
N LEU A 44 0.69 2.85 6.93
CA LEU A 44 -0.70 3.06 7.32
C LEU A 44 -0.93 2.66 8.80
N GLN A 45 -0.33 1.56 9.27
CA GLN A 45 -0.36 1.19 10.69
C GLN A 45 0.28 2.26 11.57
N TYR A 46 1.47 2.76 11.19
CA TYR A 46 2.15 3.83 11.92
C TYR A 46 1.34 5.13 11.92
N ALA A 47 0.77 5.53 10.78
CA ALA A 47 -0.07 6.71 10.68
C ALA A 47 -1.29 6.61 11.61
N ARG A 48 -1.94 5.44 11.64
CA ARG A 48 -3.06 5.16 12.55
C ARG A 48 -2.63 5.19 14.02
N ALA A 49 -1.48 4.60 14.35
CA ALA A 49 -0.97 4.56 15.72
C ALA A 49 -0.57 5.95 16.24
N LEU A 50 0.00 6.80 15.38
CA LEU A 50 0.42 8.16 15.73
C LEU A 50 -0.75 9.14 15.78
N HIS A 51 -1.78 8.94 14.96
CA HIS A 51 -2.93 9.84 14.83
C HIS A 51 -4.27 9.07 14.90
N PRO A 52 -4.57 8.39 16.02
CA PRO A 52 -5.71 7.48 16.10
C PRO A 52 -7.07 8.17 15.98
N HIS A 53 -7.16 9.45 16.32
CA HIS A 53 -8.40 10.24 16.22
C HIS A 53 -8.60 10.90 14.85
N ASP A 54 -7.52 11.07 14.07
CA ASP A 54 -7.56 11.73 12.76
C ASP A 54 -7.52 10.73 11.60
N PHE A 55 -7.06 9.49 11.85
CA PHE A 55 -6.99 8.46 10.83
C PHE A 55 -8.40 8.01 10.42
N ALA A 56 -8.70 8.15 9.13
CA ALA A 56 -9.95 7.70 8.54
C ALA A 56 -9.71 7.03 7.19
N TRP A 57 -10.47 5.98 6.92
CA TRP A 57 -10.57 5.41 5.57
C TRP A 57 -11.40 6.33 4.68
N ARG A 58 -11.16 6.27 3.36
CA ARG A 58 -11.94 7.04 2.40
C ARG A 58 -13.40 6.55 2.40
N GLU A 59 -14.33 7.48 2.59
CA GLU A 59 -15.79 7.23 2.53
C GLU A 59 -16.38 7.51 1.14
N ALA A 60 -15.76 8.40 0.36
CA ALA A 60 -16.26 8.75 -0.96
C ALA A 60 -16.13 7.56 -1.93
N PRO A 61 -17.11 7.35 -2.84
CA PRO A 61 -17.07 6.30 -3.85
C PRO A 61 -15.73 6.26 -4.60
N TYR A 62 -15.29 5.05 -4.95
CA TYR A 62 -14.07 4.81 -5.70
C TYR A 62 -14.38 3.94 -6.92
N GLU A 63 -13.99 4.38 -8.13
CA GLU A 63 -14.28 3.68 -9.39
C GLU A 63 -15.75 3.25 -9.54
N PHE A 64 -16.68 4.14 -9.19
CA PHE A 64 -18.14 3.92 -9.21
C PHE A 64 -18.67 2.90 -8.18
N VAL A 65 -17.81 2.30 -7.37
CA VAL A 65 -18.17 1.43 -6.25
C VAL A 65 -18.36 2.24 -4.97
N ARG A 66 -19.41 1.94 -4.19
CA ARG A 66 -19.80 2.74 -3.00
C ARG A 66 -19.84 1.92 -1.71
N ASP A 67 -20.02 0.62 -1.84
CA ASP A 67 -20.30 -0.34 -0.79
C ASP A 67 -19.05 -1.11 -0.34
N VAL A 68 -17.97 -1.05 -1.12
CA VAL A 68 -16.67 -1.62 -0.79
C VAL A 68 -15.68 -0.50 -0.47
N PRO A 69 -15.00 -0.53 0.70
CA PRO A 69 -13.94 0.43 1.00
C PRO A 69 -12.89 0.47 -0.11
N ALA A 70 -12.45 1.67 -0.47
CA ALA A 70 -11.50 1.85 -1.58
C ALA A 70 -10.20 1.04 -1.40
N ILE A 71 -9.72 0.90 -0.16
CA ILE A 71 -8.53 0.09 0.14
C ILE A 71 -8.77 -1.39 -0.16
N ASP A 72 -9.97 -1.92 0.14
CA ASP A 72 -10.31 -3.32 -0.10
C ASP A 72 -10.37 -3.61 -1.61
N LEU A 73 -10.84 -2.65 -2.42
CA LEU A 73 -10.81 -2.73 -3.89
C LEU A 73 -9.36 -2.73 -4.43
N LEU A 74 -8.53 -1.81 -3.93
CA LEU A 74 -7.13 -1.68 -4.35
C LEU A 74 -6.29 -2.92 -3.98
N THR A 75 -6.61 -3.58 -2.86
CA THR A 75 -5.89 -4.77 -2.39
C THR A 75 -6.60 -6.09 -2.69
N GLY A 76 -7.73 -6.04 -3.41
CA GLY A 76 -8.51 -7.20 -3.84
C GLY A 76 -9.27 -7.94 -2.72
N SER A 77 -9.23 -7.46 -1.47
CA SER A 77 -9.96 -7.99 -0.33
C SER A 77 -9.83 -7.10 0.91
N ALA A 78 -10.63 -7.37 1.94
CA ALA A 78 -10.54 -6.69 3.24
C ALA A 78 -9.26 -6.99 4.03
N THR A 79 -8.52 -8.06 3.71
CA THR A 79 -7.43 -8.57 4.55
C THR A 79 -6.32 -7.54 4.81
N ALA A 80 -5.97 -6.72 3.82
CA ALA A 80 -4.97 -5.66 4.01
C ALA A 80 -5.45 -4.56 4.98
N ARG A 81 -6.72 -4.15 4.86
CA ARG A 81 -7.33 -3.19 5.79
C ARG A 81 -7.39 -3.76 7.21
N GLN A 82 -7.80 -5.02 7.34
CA GLN A 82 -7.84 -5.73 8.63
C GLN A 82 -6.45 -5.80 9.28
N ALA A 83 -5.40 -6.05 8.49
CA ALA A 83 -4.03 -6.00 8.98
C ALA A 83 -3.64 -4.60 9.49
N VAL A 84 -4.02 -3.53 8.78
CA VAL A 84 -3.78 -2.15 9.23
C VAL A 84 -4.54 -1.83 10.52
N LEU A 85 -5.73 -2.41 10.70
CA LEU A 85 -6.54 -2.29 11.91
C LEU A 85 -6.02 -3.16 13.08
N GLY A 86 -5.08 -4.06 12.81
CA GLY A 86 -4.52 -5.00 13.80
C GLY A 86 -5.43 -6.20 14.09
N GLU A 87 -6.41 -6.47 13.23
CA GLU A 87 -7.34 -7.61 13.34
C GLU A 87 -6.69 -8.92 12.88
N VAL A 88 -5.71 -8.83 11.98
CA VAL A 88 -4.88 -9.95 11.51
C VAL A 88 -3.41 -9.52 11.45
N SER A 89 -2.48 -10.47 11.48
CA SER A 89 -1.06 -10.12 11.41
C SER A 89 -0.68 -9.63 10.00
N LEU A 90 0.00 -8.50 9.91
CA LEU A 90 0.54 -8.04 8.63
C LEU A 90 1.51 -9.06 8.02
N ALA A 91 2.29 -9.76 8.84
CA ALA A 91 3.22 -10.79 8.37
C ALA A 91 2.47 -11.99 7.73
N GLU A 92 1.32 -12.39 8.29
CA GLU A 92 0.48 -13.45 7.71
C GLU A 92 -0.09 -13.04 6.35
N VAL A 93 -0.53 -11.78 6.22
CA VAL A 93 -1.01 -11.24 4.94
C VAL A 93 0.11 -11.22 3.89
N GLN A 94 1.30 -10.77 4.27
CA GLN A 94 2.46 -10.74 3.39
C GLN A 94 2.85 -12.15 2.93
N GLN A 95 2.95 -13.11 3.86
CA GLN A 95 3.26 -14.50 3.54
C GLN A 95 2.24 -15.11 2.56
N ARG A 96 0.95 -14.86 2.78
CA ARG A 96 -0.11 -15.34 1.89
C ARG A 96 0.02 -14.75 0.48
N TRP A 97 0.33 -13.46 0.36
CA TRP A 97 0.57 -12.85 -0.95
C TRP A 97 1.83 -13.36 -1.63
N GLU A 98 2.92 -13.57 -0.89
CA GLU A 98 4.13 -14.17 -1.42
C GLU A 98 3.86 -15.57 -1.98
N GLN A 99 3.10 -16.39 -1.26
CA GLN A 99 2.68 -17.70 -1.74
C GLN A 99 1.84 -17.58 -3.02
N TYR A 100 0.84 -16.71 -3.05
CA TYR A 100 0.03 -16.48 -4.25
C TYR A 100 0.88 -16.01 -5.43
N CYS A 101 1.85 -15.11 -5.22
CA CYS A 101 2.76 -14.67 -6.26
C CYS A 101 3.63 -15.82 -6.80
N GLN A 102 4.06 -16.75 -5.94
CA GLN A 102 4.82 -17.94 -6.36
C GLN A 102 3.95 -18.88 -7.21
N GLU A 103 2.71 -19.13 -6.80
CA GLU A 103 1.74 -19.94 -7.53
C GLU A 103 1.44 -19.30 -8.90
N PHE A 104 1.09 -18.02 -8.92
CA PHE A 104 0.81 -17.28 -10.15
C PHE A 104 2.03 -17.19 -11.08
N ALA A 105 3.24 -17.12 -10.52
CA ALA A 105 4.46 -17.17 -11.30
C ALA A 105 4.62 -18.49 -12.07
N GLN A 106 4.11 -19.61 -11.54
CA GLN A 106 4.06 -20.89 -12.27
C GLN A 106 2.95 -20.88 -13.33
N GLU A 107 1.75 -20.44 -12.97
CA GLU A 107 0.57 -20.43 -13.85
C GLU A 107 0.78 -19.56 -15.08
N ARG A 108 1.48 -18.42 -14.93
CA ARG A 108 1.70 -17.49 -16.05
C ARG A 108 2.74 -17.98 -17.06
N ARG A 109 3.57 -18.99 -16.74
CA ARG A 109 4.70 -19.45 -17.59
C ARG A 109 4.33 -19.74 -19.04
N PRO A 110 3.24 -20.46 -19.35
CA PRO A 110 2.87 -20.77 -20.74
C PRO A 110 2.51 -19.53 -21.57
N PHE A 111 2.24 -18.41 -20.91
CA PHE A 111 1.77 -17.17 -21.54
C PHE A 111 2.87 -16.10 -21.66
N LEU A 112 4.10 -16.39 -21.24
CA LEU A 112 5.20 -15.43 -21.30
C LEU A 112 5.75 -15.28 -22.72
N LEU A 113 5.73 -14.05 -23.24
CA LEU A 113 6.33 -13.70 -24.54
C LEU A 113 7.81 -13.31 -24.44
N TYR A 114 8.29 -13.06 -23.23
CA TYR A 114 9.67 -12.67 -22.93
C TYR A 114 10.21 -13.58 -21.81
N PRO A 115 11.52 -13.90 -21.82
CA PRO A 115 12.12 -14.71 -20.76
C PRO A 115 11.96 -14.03 -19.39
N GLU A 116 11.85 -14.83 -18.33
CA GLU A 116 11.85 -14.28 -16.98
C GLU A 116 13.18 -13.58 -16.70
N ALA A 117 13.10 -12.39 -16.09
CA ALA A 117 14.28 -11.63 -15.72
C ALA A 117 15.11 -12.44 -14.72
N SER A 118 16.41 -12.57 -15.02
CA SER A 118 17.42 -13.24 -14.18
C SER A 118 17.79 -12.42 -12.94
#